data_AF-A0A8H7TTR7-F1
#
_entry.id   AF-A0A8H7TTR7-F1
#
_cell.length_a   1.000
_cell.length_b   1.000
_cell.length_c   1.000
_cell.angle_alpha   90.00
_cell.angle_beta   90.00
_cell.angle_gamma   90.00
#
_symmetry.space_group_name_H-M   'P 1'
#
loop_
_entity.id
_entity.type
_entity.pdbx_description
1 polymer ?
#
loop_
_entity_poly.entity_id
_entity_poly.type
_entity_poly.pdbx_seq_one_letter_code
_entity_poly.pdbx_strand_id
1 'polypeptide(L)'
;MDDESGGILNISLSDSETEEQQTPAKPSDRTGQSEEEFQAVKRTYHVRVENGNISEGISIPLGPNPNKMLVQQLIHAVEEHYFFRRYEEGIKLVEKVLGGEDSASLDESIKNQLLLYKSFCHKKLDLIT
;
A
#
# COMPACT_ATOMS: atom_id res chain seq x y z
N MET A 1 -35.82 -22.76 28.99
CA MET A 1 -34.47 -22.53 28.45
C MET A 1 -34.65 -21.62 27.26
N ASP A 2 -33.92 -20.52 27.31
CA ASP A 2 -34.13 -19.25 26.63
C ASP A 2 -34.17 -19.30 25.10
N ASP A 3 -35.09 -18.51 24.55
CA ASP A 3 -35.29 -18.27 23.13
C ASP A 3 -34.31 -17.18 22.66
N GLU A 4 -33.59 -17.53 21.60
CA GLU A 4 -32.41 -16.86 21.05
C GLU A 4 -32.81 -15.72 20.11
N SER A 5 -32.84 -14.48 20.60
CA SER A 5 -32.91 -13.29 19.73
C SER A 5 -32.11 -12.12 20.28
N GLY A 6 -30.79 -12.33 20.39
CA GLY A 6 -29.81 -11.26 20.57
C GLY A 6 -29.60 -10.52 19.25
N GLY A 7 -30.47 -9.54 18.96
CA GLY A 7 -30.32 -8.62 17.85
C GLY A 7 -28.96 -7.93 17.87
N ILE A 8 -28.17 -8.16 16.81
CA ILE A 8 -26.78 -7.72 16.63
C ILE A 8 -26.66 -6.20 16.45
N LEU A 9 -27.77 -5.48 16.38
CA LEU A 9 -27.83 -4.04 16.27
C LEU A 9 -28.66 -3.49 17.42
N ASN A 10 -27.98 -2.90 18.39
CA ASN A 10 -28.57 -2.22 19.54
C ASN A 10 -29.15 -0.86 19.11
N ILE A 11 -30.06 -0.88 18.14
CA ILE A 11 -30.73 0.30 17.60
C ILE A 11 -32.13 0.32 18.19
N SER A 12 -32.30 1.05 19.30
CA SER A 12 -33.62 1.41 19.81
C SER A 12 -34.20 2.51 18.92
N LEU A 13 -35.05 2.13 17.97
CA LEU A 13 -35.91 3.08 17.25
C LEU A 13 -37.06 3.47 18.18
N SER A 14 -36.86 4.48 19.03
CA SER A 14 -37.95 5.14 19.76
C SER A 14 -38.43 6.33 18.92
N ASP A 15 -39.55 6.13 18.24
CA ASP A 15 -40.30 7.17 17.54
C ASP A 15 -41.05 8.03 18.57
N SER A 16 -40.65 9.28 18.75
CA SER A 16 -41.40 10.29 19.51
C SER A 16 -41.00 11.69 19.03
N GLU A 17 -41.98 12.39 18.44
CA GLU A 17 -41.87 13.75 17.93
C GLU A 17 -41.72 14.80 19.06
N THR A 18 -40.80 15.75 18.80
CA THR A 18 -40.82 17.19 19.11
C THR A 18 -41.01 17.66 20.56
N GLU A 19 -39.91 18.17 21.17
CA GLU A 19 -39.95 19.45 21.91
C GLU A 19 -38.56 20.11 21.96
N GLU A 20 -38.57 21.43 21.76
CA GLU A 20 -37.42 22.32 21.61
C GLU A 20 -36.68 22.50 22.95
N GLN A 21 -35.46 21.95 23.07
CA GLN A 21 -34.56 22.25 24.18
C GLN A 21 -33.15 22.58 23.66
N GLN A 22 -32.68 23.78 24.03
CA GLN A 22 -31.39 24.38 23.67
C GLN A 22 -30.24 23.38 23.86
N THR A 23 -29.59 23.01 22.76
CA THR A 23 -28.43 22.13 22.77
C THR A 23 -27.15 22.94 23.00
N PRO A 24 -26.25 22.53 23.92
CA PRO A 24 -24.90 23.08 23.98
C PRO A 24 -24.21 22.87 22.63
N ALA A 25 -23.46 23.88 22.17
CA ALA A 25 -22.85 23.93 20.84
C ALA A 25 -22.29 22.56 20.42
N LYS A 26 -22.91 21.95 19.39
CA LYS A 26 -22.45 20.68 18.82
C LYS A 26 -20.96 20.82 18.48
N PRO A 27 -20.10 19.85 18.85
CA PRO A 27 -18.72 19.85 18.37
C PRO A 27 -18.76 19.93 16.85
N SER A 28 -18.03 20.88 16.26
CA SER A 28 -17.97 21.04 14.80
C SER A 28 -17.69 19.67 14.20
N ASP A 29 -18.53 19.20 13.29
CA ASP A 29 -18.38 17.89 12.69
C ASP A 29 -17.04 17.86 11.92
N ARG A 30 -15.99 17.32 12.55
CA ARG A 30 -14.61 17.37 12.04
C ARG A 30 -14.40 16.51 10.79
N THR A 31 -15.44 15.80 10.38
CA THR A 31 -15.42 14.80 9.30
C THR A 31 -16.51 15.04 8.26
N GLY A 32 -17.39 16.02 8.46
CA GLY A 32 -18.43 16.36 7.49
C GLY A 32 -17.85 17.04 6.27
N GLN A 33 -17.84 16.36 5.13
CA GLN A 33 -17.68 17.01 3.83
C GLN A 33 -19.05 17.48 3.33
N SER A 34 -19.13 18.68 2.79
CA SER A 34 -20.32 19.12 2.07
C SER A 34 -20.53 18.27 0.81
N GLU A 35 -21.78 18.17 0.34
CA GLU A 35 -22.11 17.46 -0.89
C GLU A 35 -21.37 18.07 -2.10
N GLU A 36 -21.17 19.38 -2.11
CA GLU A 36 -20.41 20.09 -3.15
C GLU A 36 -18.95 19.65 -3.18
N GLU A 37 -18.31 19.52 -2.02
CA GLU A 37 -16.92 19.02 -1.89
C GLU A 37 -16.82 17.56 -2.32
N PHE A 38 -17.77 16.72 -1.93
CA PHE A 38 -17.84 15.32 -2.37
C PHE A 38 -17.96 15.22 -3.89
N GLN A 39 -18.83 16.02 -4.52
CA GLN A 39 -18.98 16.03 -5.97
C GLN A 39 -17.74 16.59 -6.70
N ALA A 40 -16.98 17.49 -6.08
CA ALA A 40 -15.71 17.97 -6.62
C ALA A 40 -14.61 16.90 -6.57
N VAL A 41 -14.50 16.18 -5.45
CA VAL A 41 -13.59 15.03 -5.30
C VAL A 41 -13.97 13.94 -6.29
N LYS A 42 -15.25 13.58 -6.37
CA LYS A 42 -15.75 12.56 -7.29
C LYS A 42 -15.46 12.88 -8.76
N ARG A 43 -15.60 14.16 -9.17
CA ARG A 43 -15.27 14.61 -10.53
C ARG A 43 -13.78 14.47 -10.87
N THR A 44 -12.92 14.64 -9.87
CA THR A 44 -11.45 14.63 -10.05
C THR A 44 -10.83 13.27 -9.71
N TYR A 45 -11.61 12.38 -9.09
CA TYR A 45 -11.16 11.08 -8.66
C TYR A 45 -10.84 10.19 -9.85
N HIS A 46 -9.62 9.68 -9.85
CA HIS A 46 -9.15 8.64 -10.75
C HIS A 46 -8.63 7.49 -9.89
N VAL A 47 -8.98 6.27 -10.27
CA VAL A 47 -8.41 5.09 -9.62
C VAL A 47 -6.90 5.11 -9.88
N ARG A 48 -6.10 5.03 -8.82
CA ARG A 48 -4.66 4.82 -8.97
C ARG A 48 -4.44 3.43 -9.57
N VAL A 49 -3.91 3.41 -10.78
CA VAL A 49 -3.46 2.18 -11.43
C VAL A 49 -1.94 2.11 -11.25
N GLU A 50 -1.47 1.16 -10.47
CA GLU A 50 -0.03 0.94 -10.28
C GLU A 50 0.48 0.08 -11.45
N ASN A 51 1.19 0.71 -12.39
CA ASN A 51 1.68 0.09 -13.63
C ASN A 51 3.06 -0.59 -13.48
N GLY A 52 3.48 -0.89 -12.24
CA GLY A 52 4.77 -1.53 -11.99
C GLY A 52 5.99 -0.59 -12.01
N ASN A 53 5.79 0.72 -11.91
CA ASN A 53 6.86 1.69 -12.10
C ASN A 53 7.50 2.18 -10.79
N ILE A 54 7.35 1.44 -9.67
CA ILE A 54 7.95 1.85 -8.39
C ILE A 54 9.47 2.02 -8.53
N SER A 55 10.13 1.20 -9.36
CA SER A 55 11.57 1.29 -9.60
C SER A 55 12.04 2.65 -10.16
N GLU A 56 11.19 3.43 -10.82
CA GLU A 56 11.53 4.76 -11.35
C GLU A 56 11.71 5.80 -10.25
N GLY A 57 11.03 5.62 -9.11
CA GLY A 57 11.11 6.51 -7.95
C GLY A 57 12.30 6.22 -7.04
N ILE A 58 13.05 5.13 -7.29
CA ILE A 58 14.16 4.70 -6.43
C ILE A 58 15.46 5.19 -7.01
N SER A 59 16.12 6.10 -6.27
CA SER A 59 17.49 6.48 -6.59
C SER A 59 18.45 5.39 -6.10
N ILE A 60 19.28 4.88 -7.01
CA ILE A 60 20.34 3.91 -6.71
C ILE A 60 21.66 4.54 -7.18
N PRO A 61 22.71 4.60 -6.35
CA PRO A 61 22.89 3.97 -5.03
C PRO A 61 21.96 4.52 -3.92
N LEU A 62 21.58 3.66 -2.96
CA LEU A 62 20.60 3.95 -1.91
C LEU A 62 21.18 4.86 -0.81
N GLY A 63 22.51 5.00 -0.79
CA GLY A 63 23.26 5.71 0.24
C GLY A 63 23.49 4.87 1.50
N PRO A 64 24.33 5.36 2.42
CA PRO A 64 24.62 4.66 3.66
C PRO A 64 23.39 4.65 4.58
N ASN A 65 23.04 3.47 5.10
CA ASN A 65 21.89 3.24 6.00
C ASN A 65 20.55 3.68 5.39
N PRO A 66 20.04 2.96 4.39
CA PRO A 66 18.77 3.28 3.76
C PRO A 66 17.61 3.25 4.77
N ASN A 67 16.73 4.25 4.70
CA ASN A 67 15.52 4.28 5.53
C ASN A 67 14.63 3.06 5.22
N LYS A 68 13.96 2.51 6.24
CA LYS A 68 13.02 1.39 6.13
C LYS A 68 12.00 1.55 5.01
N MET A 69 11.46 2.75 4.80
CA MET A 69 10.54 3.03 3.70
C MET A 69 11.17 2.81 2.33
N LEU A 70 12.40 3.30 2.13
CA LEU A 70 13.16 3.14 0.89
C LEU A 70 13.43 1.66 0.60
N VAL A 71 13.79 0.91 1.65
CA VAL A 71 14.03 -0.53 1.53
C VAL A 71 12.76 -1.30 1.14
N GLN A 72 11.62 -0.96 1.73
CA GLN A 72 10.34 -1.56 1.35
C GLN A 72 9.96 -1.22 -0.09
N GLN A 73 10.17 0.02 -0.54
CA GLN A 73 9.97 0.39 -1.94
C GLN A 73 10.86 -0.41 -2.89
N LEU A 74 12.11 -0.66 -2.51
CA LEU A 74 13.01 -1.51 -3.30
C LEU A 74 12.49 -2.94 -3.44
N ILE A 75 12.08 -3.54 -2.33
CA ILE A 75 11.51 -4.90 -2.35
C ILE A 75 10.29 -4.92 -3.27
N HIS A 76 9.34 -4.00 -3.08
CA HIS A 76 8.14 -3.92 -3.90
C HIS A 76 8.46 -3.69 -5.38
N ALA A 77 9.46 -2.87 -5.71
CA ALA A 77 9.88 -2.66 -7.09
C ALA A 77 10.36 -3.97 -7.76
N VAL A 78 11.12 -4.80 -7.04
CA VAL A 78 11.56 -6.11 -7.56
C VAL A 78 10.38 -7.08 -7.69
N GLU A 79 9.46 -7.08 -6.72
CA GLU A 79 8.24 -7.87 -6.75
C GLU A 79 7.34 -7.49 -7.93
N GLU A 80 7.14 -6.19 -8.17
CA GLU A 80 6.39 -5.69 -9.30
C GLU A 80 6.99 -6.16 -10.63
N HIS A 81 8.31 -6.06 -10.79
CA HIS A 81 8.97 -6.58 -11.99
C HIS A 81 8.66 -8.06 -12.24
N TYR A 82 8.62 -8.88 -11.17
CA TYR A 82 8.20 -10.27 -11.27
C TYR A 82 6.72 -10.43 -11.67
N PHE A 83 5.80 -9.71 -11.03
CA PHE A 83 4.35 -9.83 -11.30
C PHE A 83 3.96 -9.29 -12.68
N PHE A 84 4.62 -8.22 -13.14
CA PHE A 84 4.46 -7.67 -14.49
C PHE A 84 5.22 -8.45 -15.56
N ARG A 85 5.85 -9.58 -15.22
CA ARG A 85 6.62 -10.45 -16.12
C ARG A 85 7.83 -9.78 -16.77
N ARG A 86 8.32 -8.69 -16.20
CA ARG A 86 9.55 -7.99 -16.60
C ARG A 86 10.74 -8.58 -15.85
N TYR A 87 10.97 -9.88 -16.06
CA TYR A 87 11.93 -10.65 -15.27
C TYR A 87 13.36 -10.15 -15.40
N GLU A 88 13.79 -9.77 -16.61
CA GLU A 88 15.13 -9.23 -16.85
C GLU A 88 15.39 -7.93 -16.09
N GLU A 89 14.39 -7.04 -16.05
CA GLU A 89 14.48 -5.75 -15.36
C GLU A 89 14.59 -5.95 -13.85
N GLY A 90 13.79 -6.86 -13.29
CA GLY A 90 13.88 -7.26 -11.88
C GLY A 90 15.26 -7.85 -11.52
N ILE A 91 15.82 -8.69 -12.38
CA ILE A 91 17.17 -9.27 -12.19
C ILE A 91 18.23 -8.17 -12.19
N LYS A 92 18.21 -7.28 -13.19
CA LYS A 92 19.15 -6.15 -13.30
C LYS A 92 19.08 -5.23 -12.09
N LEU A 93 17.88 -4.98 -11.57
CA LEU A 93 17.68 -4.15 -10.38
C LEU A 93 18.32 -4.78 -9.14
N VAL A 94 18.10 -6.08 -8.91
CA VAL A 94 18.72 -6.80 -7.79
C VAL A 94 20.24 -6.81 -7.91
N GLU A 95 20.78 -7.05 -9.10
CA GLU A 95 22.22 -7.02 -9.34
C GLU A 95 22.83 -5.65 -9.11
N LYS A 96 22.15 -4.58 -9.55
CA LYS A 96 22.59 -3.20 -9.33
C LYS A 96 22.66 -2.85 -7.84
N VAL A 97 21.68 -3.30 -7.05
CA VAL A 97 21.67 -3.01 -5.60
C VAL A 97 22.69 -3.85 -4.85
N LEU A 98 22.74 -5.17 -5.10
CA LEU A 98 23.64 -6.07 -4.38
C LEU A 98 25.10 -5.92 -4.82
N GLY A 99 25.36 -5.46 -6.03
CA GLY A 99 26.69 -5.13 -6.53
C GLY A 99 27.20 -3.74 -6.13
N GLY A 100 26.36 -2.91 -5.52
CA GLY A 100 26.74 -1.57 -5.05
C GLY A 100 27.43 -1.58 -3.69
N GLU A 101 28.12 -0.48 -3.36
CA GLU A 101 28.79 -0.29 -2.06
C GLU A 101 27.82 -0.31 -0.88
N ASP A 102 26.58 0.16 -1.09
CA ASP A 102 25.53 0.19 -0.07
C ASP A 102 25.00 -1.19 0.31
N SER A 103 25.30 -2.22 -0.48
CA SER A 103 24.86 -3.60 -0.20
C SER A 103 25.28 -4.07 1.19
N ALA A 104 26.44 -3.62 1.68
CA ALA A 104 26.93 -3.95 3.02
C ALA A 104 26.02 -3.41 4.14
N SER A 105 25.32 -2.30 3.89
CA SER A 105 24.42 -1.65 4.87
C SER A 105 23.01 -2.26 4.91
N LEU A 106 22.66 -3.12 3.94
CA LEU A 106 21.39 -3.82 3.92
C LEU A 106 21.40 -5.03 4.86
N ASP A 107 20.31 -5.22 5.61
CA ASP A 107 20.15 -6.39 6.45
C ASP A 107 20.11 -7.68 5.60
N GLU A 108 20.59 -8.76 6.19
CA GLU A 108 20.67 -10.06 5.52
C GLU A 108 19.29 -10.59 5.08
N SER A 109 18.24 -10.32 5.86
CA SER A 109 16.87 -10.69 5.48
C SER A 109 16.41 -10.03 4.19
N ILE A 110 16.79 -8.76 3.98
CA ILE A 110 16.42 -8.00 2.78
C ILE A 110 17.16 -8.58 1.57
N LYS A 111 18.46 -8.84 1.70
CA LYS A 111 19.26 -9.47 0.65
C LYS A 111 18.69 -10.83 0.25
N ASN A 112 18.32 -11.66 1.24
CA ASN A 112 17.71 -12.95 0.99
C ASN A 112 16.39 -12.84 0.23
N GLN A 113 15.55 -11.86 0.55
CA GLN A 113 14.31 -11.62 -0.19
C GLN A 113 14.57 -11.18 -1.63
N LEU A 114 15.54 -10.27 -1.86
CA LEU A 114 15.94 -9.86 -3.21
C LEU A 114 16.49 -11.03 -4.05
N LEU A 115 17.34 -11.87 -3.45
CA LEU A 115 17.89 -13.07 -4.09
C LEU A 115 16.82 -14.11 -4.39
N LEU A 116 15.83 -14.27 -3.51
CA LEU A 116 14.69 -15.17 -3.72
C LEU A 116 13.92 -14.76 -4.98
N TYR A 117 13.53 -13.50 -5.10
CA TYR A 117 12.82 -12.99 -6.27
C TYR A 117 13.68 -13.04 -7.53
N LYS A 118 15.00 -12.75 -7.44
CA LYS A 118 15.93 -12.97 -8.56
C LYS A 118 15.89 -14.44 -9.04
N SER A 119 15.90 -15.41 -8.12
CA SER A 119 15.82 -16.83 -8.47
C SER A 119 14.49 -17.20 -9.14
N PHE A 120 13.38 -16.60 -8.70
CA PHE A 120 12.07 -16.80 -9.33
C PHE A 120 12.02 -16.19 -10.73
N CYS A 121 12.59 -15.01 -10.93
CA CYS A 121 12.72 -14.38 -12.25
C CYS A 121 13.53 -15.27 -13.20
N HIS A 122 14.68 -15.79 -12.78
CA HIS A 122 15.48 -16.72 -13.61
C HIS A 122 14.68 -17.97 -13.99
N LYS A 123 14.06 -18.64 -13.00
CA LYS A 123 13.22 -19.82 -13.26
C LYS A 123 12.11 -19.53 -14.27
N LYS A 124 11.49 -18.34 -14.22
CA LYS A 124 10.45 -17.96 -15.19
C LYS A 124 11.03 -17.64 -16.56
N LEU A 125 12.18 -16.99 -16.64
CA LEU A 125 12.86 -16.68 -17.90
C LEU A 125 13.29 -17.97 -18.62
N ASP A 126 13.82 -18.94 -17.88
CA ASP A 126 14.22 -20.27 -18.39
C ASP A 126 13.02 -21.10 -18.87
N LEU A 127 11.82 -20.84 -18.36
CA LEU A 127 10.57 -21.49 -18.80
C LEU A 127 9.96 -20.83 -20.05
N ILE A 128 10.34 -19.60 -20.36
CA ILE A 128 9.79 -18.81 -21.47
C ILE A 128 10.73 -18.86 -22.70
N THR A 129 12.02 -19.11 -22.48
CA THR A 129 13.05 -19.25 -23.51
C THR A 129 13.11 -20.68 -24.02
#